data_AF-A0A389M4P1-F1
#
_entry.id   AF-A0A389M4P1-F1
#
_cell.length_a   1.000
_cell.length_b   1.000
_cell.length_c   1.000
_cell.angle_alpha   90.00
_cell.angle_beta   90.00
_cell.angle_gamma   90.00
#
_symmetry.space_group_name_H-M   'P 1'
#
loop_
_entity.id
_entity.type
_entity.pdbx_description
1 polymer ?
#
loop_
_entity_poly.entity_id
_entity_poly.type
_entity_poly.pdbx_seq_one_letter_code
_entity_poly.pdbx_strand_id
1 'polypeptide(L)'
;MKILYLKKIKQYMEDNQIIIKYNKQYQLDILEQISFLEHLDNFSWGVFFLYLSTFHEENITDATLNIACGLELLGLAVKLYDDFLDEDGLLENSFPLRMQSLLPMELLFDAKILLSSAKDQVNIDLYLQQMLNGEWCDIITNIADMPTITEAYYFEQIMLKSTAFFQLLVSFLEPSCQSFWRDFVEVYSPMIQISNDISGVQHLQKSDIRKLKATLPIIKTLVGTTFSNKTTEELQQLIYHSGAIEYALYRYNNMQKECFNLLQTHDMSHTNRMFALIEYLHLGEYYAQRTDC
;
A
#
# COMPACT_ATOMS: atom_id res chain seq x y z
N MET A 1 -15.23 -14.95 -5.33
CA MET A 1 -15.45 -13.63 -4.69
C MET A 1 -14.76 -12.52 -5.47
N LYS A 2 -13.41 -12.52 -5.59
CA LYS A 2 -12.58 -11.54 -6.30
C LYS A 2 -13.16 -11.00 -7.64
N ILE A 3 -13.43 -11.87 -8.63
CA ILE A 3 -13.83 -11.45 -10.00
C ILE A 3 -15.09 -10.56 -10.02
N LEU A 4 -16.13 -10.92 -9.26
CA LEU A 4 -17.40 -10.18 -9.29
C LEU A 4 -17.25 -8.78 -8.70
N TYR A 5 -16.51 -8.64 -7.59
CA TYR A 5 -16.36 -7.36 -6.90
C TYR A 5 -15.32 -6.47 -7.55
N LEU A 6 -14.25 -7.03 -8.13
CA LEU A 6 -13.35 -6.28 -9.01
C LEU A 6 -14.11 -5.60 -10.13
N LYS A 7 -15.05 -6.29 -10.78
CA LYS A 7 -15.87 -5.68 -11.84
C LYS A 7 -16.68 -4.49 -11.34
N LYS A 8 -17.26 -4.57 -10.13
CA LYS A 8 -18.04 -3.47 -9.55
C LYS A 8 -17.17 -2.28 -9.16
N ILE A 9 -16.03 -2.53 -8.52
CA ILE A 9 -15.06 -1.50 -8.16
C ILE A 9 -14.52 -0.83 -9.43
N LYS A 10 -14.12 -1.61 -10.43
CA LYS A 10 -13.69 -1.12 -11.73
C LYS A 10 -14.73 -0.20 -12.36
N GLN A 11 -15.98 -0.66 -12.46
CA GLN A 11 -17.07 0.14 -13.03
C GLN A 11 -17.25 1.46 -12.27
N TYR A 12 -17.18 1.43 -10.94
CA TYR A 12 -17.26 2.64 -10.12
C TYR A 12 -16.14 3.64 -10.45
N MET A 13 -14.90 3.16 -10.62
CA MET A 13 -13.76 4.00 -10.97
C MET A 13 -13.89 4.59 -12.38
N GLU A 14 -14.37 3.80 -13.35
CA GLU A 14 -14.63 4.25 -14.73
C GLU A 14 -15.74 5.30 -14.80
N ASP A 15 -16.77 5.17 -13.94
CA ASP A 15 -17.90 6.11 -13.86
C ASP A 15 -17.64 7.33 -12.96
N ASN A 16 -16.48 7.40 -12.31
CA ASN A 16 -16.16 8.50 -11.39
C ASN A 16 -16.08 9.84 -12.14
N GLN A 17 -16.86 10.82 -11.69
CA GLN A 17 -17.02 12.09 -12.39
C GLN A 17 -15.75 12.94 -12.41
N ILE A 18 -14.87 12.81 -11.40
CA ILE A 18 -13.59 13.51 -11.38
C ILE A 18 -12.68 12.91 -12.45
N ILE A 19 -12.56 11.58 -12.50
CA ILE A 19 -11.74 10.89 -13.52
C ILE A 19 -12.23 11.24 -14.93
N ILE A 20 -13.54 11.15 -15.18
CA ILE A 20 -14.15 11.52 -16.47
C ILE A 20 -13.85 12.98 -16.84
N LYS A 21 -13.94 13.90 -15.88
CA LYS A 21 -13.66 15.33 -16.08
C LYS A 21 -12.22 15.54 -16.57
N TYR A 22 -11.23 14.93 -15.92
CA TYR A 22 -9.82 15.08 -16.32
C TYR A 22 -9.53 14.36 -17.64
N ASN A 23 -10.03 13.13 -17.84
CA ASN A 23 -9.91 12.40 -19.10
C ASN A 23 -10.40 13.22 -20.29
N LYS A 24 -11.58 13.85 -20.16
CA LYS A 24 -12.16 14.69 -21.21
C LYS A 24 -11.36 15.97 -21.46
N GLN A 25 -10.92 16.64 -20.40
CA GLN A 25 -10.20 17.92 -20.51
C GLN A 25 -8.83 17.76 -21.16
N TYR A 26 -8.14 16.65 -20.88
CA TYR A 26 -6.77 16.40 -21.32
C TYR A 26 -6.65 15.33 -22.41
N GLN A 27 -7.77 14.79 -22.89
CA GLN A 27 -7.83 13.77 -23.94
C GLN A 27 -6.96 12.55 -23.63
N LEU A 28 -7.11 12.02 -22.41
CA LEU A 28 -6.33 10.90 -21.92
C LEU A 28 -7.23 9.93 -21.15
N ASP A 29 -6.69 8.75 -20.87
CA ASP A 29 -7.26 7.80 -19.93
C ASP A 29 -6.31 7.66 -18.73
N ILE A 30 -6.68 8.29 -17.60
CA ILE A 30 -5.89 8.25 -16.37
C ILE A 30 -5.68 6.80 -15.93
N LEU A 31 -6.75 5.99 -15.94
CA LEU A 31 -6.72 4.63 -15.40
C LEU A 31 -5.86 3.72 -16.27
N GLU A 32 -5.88 3.90 -17.59
CA GLU A 32 -4.98 3.20 -18.50
C GLU A 32 -3.51 3.66 -18.31
N GLN A 33 -3.26 4.97 -18.27
CA GLN A 33 -1.89 5.51 -18.16
C GLN A 33 -1.18 5.07 -16.89
N ILE A 34 -1.90 4.96 -15.78
CA ILE A 34 -1.33 4.48 -14.50
C ILE A 34 -1.39 2.96 -14.35
N SER A 35 -1.75 2.21 -15.40
CA SER A 35 -1.91 0.75 -15.37
C SER A 35 -2.83 0.27 -14.25
N PHE A 36 -3.89 1.03 -13.96
CA PHE A 36 -4.78 0.81 -12.81
C PHE A 36 -5.40 -0.59 -12.80
N LEU A 37 -5.78 -1.10 -13.98
CA LEU A 37 -6.39 -2.43 -14.10
C LEU A 37 -5.42 -3.56 -13.77
N GLU A 38 -4.17 -3.45 -14.21
CA GLU A 38 -3.12 -4.41 -13.88
C GLU A 38 -2.84 -4.38 -12.37
N HIS A 39 -2.85 -3.20 -11.77
CA HIS A 39 -2.74 -3.05 -10.32
C HIS A 39 -3.92 -3.71 -9.58
N LEU A 40 -5.16 -3.46 -10.00
CA LEU A 40 -6.36 -4.08 -9.40
C LEU A 40 -6.33 -5.61 -9.45
N ASP A 41 -5.84 -6.18 -10.54
CA ASP A 41 -5.73 -7.64 -10.69
C ASP A 41 -4.73 -8.25 -9.71
N ASN A 42 -3.66 -7.53 -9.37
CA ASN A 42 -2.69 -7.93 -8.36
C ASN A 42 -3.23 -7.70 -6.94
N PHE A 43 -3.63 -6.48 -6.62
CA PHE A 43 -4.17 -6.09 -5.31
C PHE A 43 -5.17 -4.95 -5.44
N SER A 44 -6.31 -5.10 -4.76
CA SER A 44 -7.33 -4.05 -4.61
C SER A 44 -7.62 -3.81 -3.13
N TRP A 45 -7.58 -2.55 -2.72
CA TRP A 45 -7.95 -2.14 -1.37
C TRP A 45 -9.40 -2.50 -1.06
N GLY A 46 -10.29 -2.26 -2.02
CA GLY A 46 -11.70 -2.59 -1.89
C GLY A 46 -11.95 -4.09 -1.77
N VAL A 47 -11.30 -4.91 -2.60
CA VAL A 47 -11.43 -6.38 -2.51
C VAL A 47 -10.85 -6.90 -1.20
N PHE A 48 -9.71 -6.37 -0.75
CA PHE A 48 -9.14 -6.75 0.53
C PHE A 48 -10.11 -6.46 1.68
N PHE A 49 -10.70 -5.26 1.71
CA PHE A 49 -11.75 -4.93 2.67
C PHE A 49 -12.92 -5.91 2.64
N LEU A 50 -13.40 -6.27 1.45
CA LEU A 50 -14.51 -7.22 1.30
C LEU A 50 -14.18 -8.60 1.87
N TYR A 51 -12.95 -9.09 1.70
CA TYR A 51 -12.52 -10.33 2.35
C TYR A 51 -12.58 -10.23 3.88
N LEU A 52 -12.15 -9.10 4.45
CA LEU A 52 -12.16 -8.92 5.91
C LEU A 52 -13.58 -8.75 6.44
N SER A 53 -14.41 -7.95 5.77
CA SER A 53 -15.78 -7.65 6.20
C SER A 53 -16.69 -8.86 6.09
N THR A 54 -16.44 -9.71 5.08
CA THR A 54 -17.24 -10.93 4.87
C THR A 54 -16.59 -12.17 5.47
N PHE A 55 -15.55 -12.01 6.29
CA PHE A 55 -14.86 -13.17 6.83
C PHE A 55 -15.81 -14.05 7.66
N HIS A 56 -16.66 -13.43 8.47
CA HIS A 56 -17.66 -14.09 9.33
C HIS A 56 -19.10 -14.03 8.78
N GLU A 57 -19.41 -13.10 7.88
CA GLU A 57 -20.75 -12.92 7.31
C GLU A 57 -20.73 -12.97 5.79
N GLU A 58 -21.66 -13.69 5.14
CA GLU A 58 -21.63 -13.84 3.66
C GLU A 58 -22.10 -12.59 2.90
N ASN A 59 -22.84 -11.70 3.56
CA ASN A 59 -23.67 -10.70 2.87
C ASN A 59 -22.91 -9.40 2.63
N ILE A 60 -22.62 -9.13 1.36
CA ILE A 60 -22.14 -7.81 0.91
C ILE A 60 -23.34 -6.92 0.64
N THR A 61 -23.49 -5.88 1.45
CA THR A 61 -24.51 -4.85 1.29
C THR A 61 -24.00 -3.74 0.37
N ASP A 62 -24.91 -2.86 -0.09
CA ASP A 62 -24.51 -1.65 -0.82
C ASP A 62 -23.62 -0.73 0.02
N ALA A 63 -23.84 -0.67 1.35
CA ALA A 63 -22.98 0.09 2.25
C ALA A 63 -21.55 -0.49 2.31
N THR A 64 -21.43 -1.83 2.41
CA THR A 64 -20.14 -2.52 2.36
C THR A 64 -19.42 -2.27 1.03
N LEU A 65 -20.15 -2.31 -0.09
CA LEU A 65 -19.60 -2.03 -1.41
C LEU A 65 -19.15 -0.56 -1.55
N ASN A 66 -19.92 0.39 -1.02
CA ASN A 66 -19.54 1.81 -1.01
C ASN A 66 -18.25 2.04 -0.23
N ILE A 67 -18.05 1.35 0.89
CA ILE A 67 -16.78 1.40 1.64
C ILE A 67 -15.65 0.86 0.77
N ALA A 68 -15.84 -0.30 0.12
CA ALA A 68 -14.82 -0.88 -0.75
C ALA A 68 -14.41 0.07 -1.89
N CYS A 69 -15.38 0.70 -2.56
CA CYS A 69 -15.12 1.70 -3.60
C CYS A 69 -14.43 2.95 -3.03
N GLY A 70 -14.83 3.42 -1.86
CA GLY A 70 -14.22 4.57 -1.20
C GLY A 70 -12.77 4.33 -0.79
N LEU A 71 -12.47 3.12 -0.32
CA LEU A 71 -11.09 2.71 -0.02
C LEU A 71 -10.26 2.60 -1.30
N GLU A 72 -10.81 2.08 -2.39
CA GLU A 72 -10.09 2.03 -3.68
C GLU A 72 -9.79 3.43 -4.21
N LEU A 73 -10.78 4.34 -4.15
CA LEU A 73 -10.63 5.73 -4.57
C LEU A 73 -9.61 6.47 -3.70
N LEU A 74 -9.62 6.22 -2.39
CA LEU A 74 -8.63 6.77 -1.46
C LEU A 74 -7.22 6.24 -1.79
N GLY A 75 -7.09 4.94 -2.05
CA GLY A 75 -5.83 4.31 -2.45
C GLY A 75 -5.26 4.93 -3.74
N LEU A 76 -6.12 5.17 -4.73
CA LEU A 76 -5.73 5.88 -5.96
C LEU A 76 -5.29 7.32 -5.66
N ALA A 77 -6.03 8.06 -4.83
CA ALA A 77 -5.68 9.43 -4.46
C ALA A 77 -4.31 9.51 -3.78
N VAL A 78 -4.04 8.62 -2.82
CA VAL A 78 -2.75 8.54 -2.12
C VAL A 78 -1.63 8.19 -3.10
N LYS A 79 -1.83 7.19 -3.97
CA LYS A 79 -0.84 6.81 -4.97
C LYS A 79 -0.49 7.97 -5.91
N LEU A 80 -1.50 8.66 -6.45
CA LEU A 80 -1.26 9.80 -7.35
C LEU A 80 -0.55 10.97 -6.66
N TYR A 81 -0.75 11.13 -5.35
CA TYR A 81 -0.07 12.14 -4.56
C TYR A 81 1.39 11.76 -4.27
N ASP A 82 1.65 10.51 -3.89
CA ASP A 82 3.00 9.93 -3.70
C ASP A 82 3.81 10.02 -5.02
N ASP A 83 3.25 9.53 -6.13
CA ASP A 83 3.81 9.63 -7.48
C ASP A 83 4.15 11.09 -7.89
N PHE A 84 3.36 12.08 -7.44
CA PHE A 84 3.60 13.50 -7.67
C PHE A 84 4.76 14.06 -6.83
N LEU A 85 4.84 13.68 -5.55
CA LEU A 85 5.92 14.11 -4.64
C LEU A 85 7.26 13.44 -4.99
N ASP A 86 7.18 12.22 -5.53
CA ASP A 86 8.34 11.44 -5.93
C ASP A 86 8.92 11.82 -7.29
N GLU A 87 8.21 12.63 -8.09
CA GLU A 87 8.63 13.04 -9.43
C GLU A 87 8.97 11.84 -10.31
N ASP A 88 8.22 10.74 -10.16
CA ASP A 88 8.35 9.52 -10.97
C ASP A 88 6.99 8.94 -11.39
N GLY A 89 5.92 9.72 -11.25
CA GLY A 89 4.58 9.37 -11.67
C GLY A 89 4.38 9.24 -13.19
N LEU A 90 3.58 8.25 -13.58
CA LEU A 90 3.23 8.00 -15.00
C LEU A 90 2.45 9.15 -15.66
N LEU A 91 1.95 10.11 -14.86
CA LEU A 91 1.21 11.28 -15.32
C LEU A 91 2.06 12.57 -15.40
N GLU A 92 3.36 12.51 -15.08
CA GLU A 92 4.23 13.70 -14.97
C GLU A 92 4.19 14.59 -16.23
N ASN A 93 4.02 13.99 -17.40
CA ASN A 93 3.98 14.68 -18.70
C ASN A 93 2.57 14.76 -19.32
N SER A 94 1.56 14.22 -18.64
CA SER A 94 0.23 14.06 -19.22
C SER A 94 -0.63 15.33 -19.08
N PHE A 95 -0.39 16.14 -18.06
CA PHE A 95 -1.08 17.43 -17.86
C PHE A 95 -0.30 18.38 -16.93
N PRO A 96 -0.65 19.69 -16.87
CA PRO A 96 0.14 20.68 -16.13
C PRO A 96 0.34 20.31 -14.66
N LEU A 97 1.51 20.63 -14.09
CA LEU A 97 1.89 20.33 -12.70
C LEU A 97 0.80 20.69 -11.67
N ARG A 98 0.18 21.87 -11.80
CA ARG A 98 -0.92 22.31 -10.91
C ARG A 98 -2.15 21.38 -10.90
N MET A 99 -2.33 20.61 -11.97
CA MET A 99 -3.43 19.66 -12.12
C MET A 99 -3.02 18.29 -11.58
N GLN A 100 -1.73 17.94 -11.66
CA GLN A 100 -1.17 16.75 -10.99
C GLN A 100 -1.29 16.85 -9.47
N SER A 101 -1.17 18.06 -8.90
CA SER A 101 -1.47 18.27 -7.47
C SER A 101 -2.96 18.31 -7.15
N LEU A 102 -3.83 18.73 -8.09
CA LEU A 102 -5.25 18.95 -7.83
C LEU A 102 -6.08 17.66 -7.95
N LEU A 103 -5.78 16.81 -8.92
CA LEU A 103 -6.45 15.53 -9.13
C LEU A 103 -6.50 14.65 -7.87
N PRO A 104 -5.37 14.29 -7.22
CA PRO A 104 -5.39 13.48 -6.01
C PRO A 104 -6.18 14.13 -4.88
N MET A 105 -6.15 15.46 -4.76
CA MET A 105 -6.94 16.18 -3.74
C MET A 105 -8.44 16.06 -3.99
N GLU A 106 -8.89 16.20 -5.24
CA GLU A 106 -10.30 16.01 -5.58
C GLU A 106 -10.77 14.58 -5.30
N LEU A 107 -9.97 13.58 -5.69
CA LEU A 107 -10.27 12.16 -5.45
C LEU A 107 -10.29 11.84 -3.95
N LEU A 108 -9.37 12.42 -3.16
CA LEU A 108 -9.33 12.30 -1.71
C LEU A 108 -10.61 12.82 -1.06
N PHE A 109 -11.09 13.99 -1.48
CA PHE A 109 -12.34 14.56 -0.98
C PHE A 109 -13.55 13.69 -1.32
N ASP A 110 -13.63 13.20 -2.56
CA ASP A 110 -14.71 12.32 -3.01
C ASP A 110 -14.70 10.98 -2.24
N ALA A 111 -13.53 10.39 -2.06
CA ALA A 111 -13.34 9.19 -1.24
C ALA A 111 -13.79 9.42 0.21
N LYS A 112 -13.39 10.55 0.82
CA LYS A 112 -13.83 10.90 2.18
C LYS A 112 -15.35 11.03 2.28
N ILE A 113 -15.99 11.71 1.33
CA ILE A 113 -17.46 11.84 1.30
C ILE A 113 -18.12 10.47 1.26
N LEU A 114 -17.65 9.58 0.38
CA LEU A 114 -18.21 8.24 0.24
C LEU A 114 -18.02 7.41 1.52
N LEU A 115 -16.81 7.42 2.09
CA LEU A 115 -16.48 6.70 3.31
C LEU A 115 -17.26 7.21 4.53
N SER A 116 -17.38 8.54 4.69
CA SER A 116 -18.16 9.15 5.76
C SER A 116 -19.64 8.76 5.64
N SER A 117 -20.21 8.79 4.42
CA SER A 117 -21.61 8.42 4.20
C SER A 117 -21.93 6.96 4.55
N ALA A 118 -20.92 6.09 4.53
CA ALA A 118 -21.11 4.67 4.80
C ALA A 118 -20.99 4.31 6.29
N LYS A 119 -20.22 5.07 7.09
CA LYS A 119 -20.04 4.81 8.53
C LYS A 119 -19.56 6.04 9.31
N ASP A 120 -20.51 6.80 9.85
CA ASP A 120 -20.25 8.06 10.56
C ASP A 120 -19.32 7.97 11.79
N GLN A 121 -19.15 6.78 12.38
CA GLN A 121 -18.37 6.60 13.61
C GLN A 121 -16.86 6.46 13.37
N VAL A 122 -16.42 6.30 12.12
CA VAL A 122 -14.99 6.17 11.80
C VAL A 122 -14.35 7.56 11.70
N ASN A 123 -13.35 7.82 12.54
CA ASN A 123 -12.57 9.05 12.47
C ASN A 123 -11.54 8.99 11.33
N ILE A 124 -12.02 9.21 10.10
CA ILE A 124 -11.19 9.18 8.88
C ILE A 124 -10.06 10.21 8.96
N ASP A 125 -10.33 11.39 9.50
CA ASP A 125 -9.37 12.51 9.57
C ASP A 125 -8.13 12.17 10.40
N LEU A 126 -8.28 11.39 11.47
CA LEU A 126 -7.14 10.91 12.26
C LEU A 126 -6.19 10.04 11.40
N TYR A 127 -6.73 9.10 10.63
CA TYR A 127 -5.92 8.23 9.79
C TYR A 127 -5.30 8.97 8.62
N LEU A 128 -6.02 9.89 7.99
CA LEU A 128 -5.45 10.76 6.95
C LEU A 128 -4.30 11.61 7.49
N GLN A 129 -4.42 12.13 8.70
CA GLN A 129 -3.34 12.88 9.35
C GLN A 129 -2.12 11.99 9.61
N GLN A 130 -2.31 10.74 10.05
CA GLN A 130 -1.22 9.79 10.24
C GLN A 130 -0.54 9.42 8.91
N MET A 131 -1.32 9.22 7.83
CA MET A 131 -0.78 8.98 6.50
C MET A 131 0.09 10.15 6.04
N LEU A 132 -0.42 11.38 6.16
CA LEU A 132 0.33 12.59 5.80
C LEU A 132 1.59 12.79 6.64
N ASN A 133 1.55 12.47 7.94
CA ASN A 133 2.74 12.54 8.79
C ASN A 133 3.80 11.51 8.35
N GLY A 134 3.38 10.30 8.01
CA GLY A 134 4.30 9.27 7.48
C GLY A 134 4.90 9.68 6.14
N GLU A 135 4.09 10.26 5.26
CA GLU A 135 4.54 10.78 3.95
C GLU A 135 5.50 11.97 4.10
N TRP A 136 5.21 12.88 5.02
CA TRP A 136 6.13 13.96 5.37
C TRP A 136 7.47 13.40 5.82
N CYS A 137 7.46 12.43 6.74
CA CYS A 137 8.66 11.75 7.19
C CYS A 137 9.41 11.08 6.03
N ASP A 138 8.73 10.37 5.13
CA ASP A 138 9.35 9.72 3.96
C ASP A 138 10.08 10.74 3.07
N ILE A 139 9.46 11.89 2.80
CA ILE A 139 10.01 12.94 1.91
C ILE A 139 11.19 13.68 2.54
N ILE A 140 11.08 14.08 3.81
CA ILE A 140 12.13 14.88 4.45
C ILE A 140 13.33 14.04 4.91
N THR A 141 13.15 12.72 4.99
CA THR A 141 14.14 11.80 5.53
C THR A 141 14.92 11.15 4.40
N ASN A 142 16.07 11.73 4.07
CA ASN A 142 17.05 11.08 3.22
C ASN A 142 18.30 10.69 4.02
N ILE A 143 18.92 9.62 3.57
CA ILE A 143 20.06 9.01 4.24
C ILE A 143 21.32 9.88 4.17
N ALA A 144 21.46 10.72 3.15
CA ALA A 144 22.59 11.62 3.00
C ALA A 144 22.60 12.73 4.08
N ASP A 145 21.43 13.27 4.39
CA ASP A 145 21.25 14.37 5.33
C ASP A 145 21.09 13.88 6.78
N MET A 146 20.61 12.65 6.98
CA MET A 146 20.44 12.03 8.28
C MET A 146 21.09 10.64 8.36
N PRO A 147 22.44 10.55 8.37
CA PRO A 147 23.15 9.27 8.38
C PRO A 147 22.93 8.41 9.64
N THR A 148 22.27 8.95 10.67
CA THR A 148 21.93 8.25 11.91
C THR A 148 20.51 7.68 11.92
N ILE A 149 19.80 7.67 10.78
CA ILE A 149 18.48 7.04 10.70
C ILE A 149 18.63 5.56 11.07
N THR A 150 17.79 5.14 12.01
CA THR A 150 17.77 3.76 12.50
C THR A 150 16.62 3.00 11.86
N GLU A 151 16.71 1.68 11.92
CA GLU A 151 15.58 0.82 11.58
C GLU A 151 14.35 1.13 12.43
N ALA A 152 14.50 1.42 13.72
CA ALA A 152 13.38 1.79 14.58
C ALA A 152 12.65 3.04 14.05
N TYR A 153 13.39 4.05 13.61
CA TYR A 153 12.81 5.25 13.00
C TYR A 153 11.98 4.92 11.74
N TYR A 154 12.50 4.04 10.88
CA TYR A 154 11.76 3.58 9.69
C TYR A 154 10.42 2.93 10.08
N PHE A 155 10.44 2.00 11.04
CA PHE A 155 9.24 1.30 11.49
C PHE A 155 8.23 2.22 12.18
N GLU A 156 8.69 3.21 12.95
CA GLU A 156 7.82 4.10 13.74
C GLU A 156 7.28 5.30 12.95
N GLN A 157 8.05 5.84 12.01
CA GLN A 157 7.75 7.11 11.35
C GLN A 157 7.39 6.92 9.87
N ILE A 158 8.25 6.26 9.10
CA ILE A 158 8.09 6.14 7.64
C ILE A 158 6.95 5.18 7.32
N MET A 159 6.93 4.00 7.94
CA MET A 159 5.88 3.01 7.67
C MET A 159 4.48 3.44 8.11
N LEU A 160 4.36 4.49 8.94
CA LEU A 160 3.07 4.99 9.41
C LEU A 160 2.15 5.35 8.23
N LYS A 161 2.73 5.75 7.08
CA LYS A 161 1.96 6.06 5.86
C LYS A 161 1.10 4.89 5.40
N SER A 162 1.71 3.73 5.28
CA SER A 162 1.05 2.51 4.85
C SER A 162 0.19 1.92 5.97
N THR A 163 0.73 1.82 7.19
CA THR A 163 0.03 1.22 8.34
C THR A 163 -1.27 1.95 8.67
N ALA A 164 -1.29 3.28 8.64
CA ALA A 164 -2.51 4.06 8.91
C ALA A 164 -3.64 3.76 7.92
N PHE A 165 -3.31 3.50 6.64
CA PHE A 165 -4.30 3.10 5.63
C PHE A 165 -4.95 1.76 5.98
N PHE A 166 -4.13 0.77 6.34
CA PHE A 166 -4.64 -0.53 6.76
C PHE A 166 -5.50 -0.42 8.04
N GLN A 167 -5.08 0.39 9.02
CA GLN A 167 -5.87 0.61 10.24
C GLN A 167 -7.19 1.34 9.97
N LEU A 168 -7.23 2.27 9.02
CA LEU A 168 -8.46 2.90 8.54
C LEU A 168 -9.42 1.85 7.99
N LEU A 169 -8.95 0.97 7.11
CA LEU A 169 -9.74 -0.13 6.55
C LEU A 169 -10.34 -1.02 7.64
N VAL A 170 -9.53 -1.43 8.62
CA VAL A 170 -9.99 -2.25 9.76
C VAL A 170 -11.05 -1.52 10.60
N SER A 171 -10.98 -0.19 10.71
CA SER A 171 -11.95 0.60 11.47
C SER A 171 -13.36 0.57 10.87
N PHE A 172 -13.48 0.26 9.58
CA PHE A 172 -14.78 0.06 8.93
C PHE A 172 -15.42 -1.30 9.23
N LEU A 173 -14.67 -2.28 9.75
CA LEU A 173 -15.19 -3.60 10.12
C LEU A 173 -16.09 -3.54 11.35
N GLU A 174 -16.87 -4.60 11.57
CA GLU A 174 -17.68 -4.76 12.77
C GLU A 174 -16.79 -4.82 14.03
N PRO A 175 -17.15 -4.11 15.13
CA PRO A 175 -16.30 -3.99 16.32
C PRO A 175 -15.82 -5.33 16.89
N SER A 176 -16.66 -6.36 16.83
CA SER A 176 -16.35 -7.72 17.31
C SER A 176 -15.17 -8.36 16.57
N CYS A 177 -14.89 -7.93 15.34
CA CYS A 177 -13.87 -8.52 14.48
C CYS A 177 -12.60 -7.64 14.39
N GLN A 178 -12.66 -6.39 14.86
CA GLN A 178 -11.57 -5.43 14.65
C GLN A 178 -10.26 -5.81 15.34
N SER A 179 -10.31 -6.41 16.53
CA SER A 179 -9.09 -6.71 17.31
C SER A 179 -8.14 -7.61 16.53
N PHE A 180 -8.65 -8.75 16.05
CA PHE A 180 -7.83 -9.69 15.28
C PHE A 180 -7.29 -9.04 13.99
N TRP A 181 -8.15 -8.34 13.25
CA TRP A 181 -7.74 -7.73 11.99
C TRP A 181 -6.73 -6.61 12.20
N ARG A 182 -6.78 -5.91 13.33
CA ARG A 182 -5.77 -4.93 13.72
C ARG A 182 -4.42 -5.61 13.91
N ASP A 183 -4.36 -6.67 14.73
CA ASP A 183 -3.13 -7.42 14.95
C ASP A 183 -2.57 -7.99 13.64
N PHE A 184 -3.44 -8.50 12.76
CA PHE A 184 -3.05 -8.99 11.44
C PHE A 184 -2.44 -7.88 10.58
N VAL A 185 -3.08 -6.71 10.47
CA VAL A 185 -2.57 -5.64 9.61
C VAL A 185 -1.35 -4.93 10.19
N GLU A 186 -1.14 -4.97 11.51
CA GLU A 186 0.10 -4.50 12.15
C GLU A 186 1.33 -5.30 11.70
N VAL A 187 1.15 -6.54 11.25
CA VAL A 187 2.22 -7.37 10.67
C VAL A 187 2.20 -7.34 9.14
N TYR A 188 1.01 -7.37 8.53
CA TYR A 188 0.86 -7.41 7.07
C TYR A 188 1.29 -6.10 6.40
N SER A 189 0.97 -4.94 7.00
CA SER A 189 1.31 -3.65 6.38
C SER A 189 2.82 -3.38 6.30
N PRO A 190 3.64 -3.64 7.35
CA PRO A 190 5.09 -3.61 7.22
C PRO A 190 5.65 -4.58 6.20
N MET A 191 5.08 -5.79 6.12
CA MET A 191 5.50 -6.80 5.16
C MET A 191 5.38 -6.29 3.72
N ILE A 192 4.23 -5.70 3.38
CA ILE A 192 4.00 -5.13 2.05
C ILE A 192 4.92 -3.93 1.79
N GLN A 193 5.13 -3.06 2.77
CA GLN A 193 6.07 -1.94 2.62
C GLN A 193 7.50 -2.43 2.33
N ILE A 194 7.99 -3.44 3.06
CA ILE A 194 9.32 -4.01 2.82
C ILE A 194 9.42 -4.61 1.40
N SER A 195 8.37 -5.27 0.92
CA SER A 195 8.32 -5.76 -0.47
C SER A 195 8.44 -4.63 -1.48
N ASN A 196 7.74 -3.50 -1.23
CA ASN A 196 7.81 -2.31 -2.08
C ASN A 196 9.21 -1.69 -2.06
N ASP A 197 9.83 -1.57 -0.89
CA ASP A 197 11.19 -1.04 -0.72
C ASP A 197 12.23 -1.90 -1.46
N ILE A 198 12.09 -3.23 -1.41
CA ILE A 198 12.96 -4.15 -2.17
C ILE A 198 12.79 -3.89 -3.66
N SER A 199 11.56 -3.83 -4.16
CA SER A 199 11.31 -3.48 -5.57
C SER A 199 11.87 -2.09 -5.93
N GLY A 200 11.72 -1.12 -5.03
CA GLY A 200 12.24 0.25 -5.12
C GLY A 200 13.70 0.27 -5.51
N VAL A 201 14.53 -0.46 -4.76
CA VAL A 201 15.98 -0.51 -4.99
C VAL A 201 16.39 -1.45 -6.12
N GLN A 202 15.53 -2.34 -6.59
CA GLN A 202 15.81 -3.22 -7.73
C GLN A 202 15.66 -2.51 -9.09
N HIS A 203 14.86 -1.44 -9.16
CA HIS A 203 14.57 -0.73 -10.40
C HIS A 203 15.17 0.68 -10.41
N LEU A 204 16.21 0.89 -11.23
CA LEU A 204 16.94 2.17 -11.32
C LEU A 204 16.09 3.39 -11.71
N GLN A 205 14.90 3.18 -12.29
CA GLN A 205 14.00 4.27 -12.66
C GLN A 205 13.23 4.85 -11.46
N LYS A 206 13.05 4.07 -10.39
CA LYS A 206 12.34 4.51 -9.19
C LYS A 206 13.14 5.52 -8.38
N SER A 207 12.44 6.33 -7.60
CA SER A 207 13.04 7.42 -6.83
C SER A 207 13.93 6.94 -5.67
N ASP A 208 13.75 5.73 -5.13
CA ASP A 208 14.37 5.26 -3.88
C ASP A 208 15.89 5.45 -3.82
N ILE A 209 16.63 4.91 -4.80
CA ILE A 209 18.09 5.01 -4.84
C ILE A 209 18.52 6.41 -5.24
N ARG A 210 17.86 7.00 -6.24
CA ARG A 210 18.18 8.33 -6.77
C ARG A 210 18.09 9.41 -5.69
N LYS A 211 17.07 9.33 -4.83
CA LYS A 211 16.81 10.26 -3.72
C LYS A 211 17.42 9.80 -2.40
N LEU A 212 18.07 8.63 -2.36
CA LEU A 212 18.59 8.01 -1.13
C LEU A 212 17.51 7.97 -0.02
N LYS A 213 16.30 7.54 -0.40
CA LYS A 213 15.18 7.40 0.53
C LYS A 213 15.58 6.47 1.68
N ALA A 214 15.03 6.73 2.86
CA ALA A 214 15.30 5.95 4.05
C ALA A 214 14.53 4.62 4.07
N THR A 215 14.62 3.83 2.99
CA THR A 215 14.02 2.50 2.91
C THR A 215 14.86 1.46 3.63
N LEU A 216 14.25 0.34 4.01
CA LEU A 216 14.94 -0.67 4.81
C LEU A 216 16.25 -1.19 4.17
N PRO A 217 16.31 -1.50 2.85
CA PRO A 217 17.55 -1.92 2.21
C PRO A 217 18.65 -0.84 2.24
N ILE A 218 18.28 0.43 2.08
CA ILE A 218 19.25 1.53 2.08
C ILE A 218 19.77 1.78 3.51
N ILE A 219 18.87 1.80 4.50
CA ILE A 219 19.25 1.91 5.93
C ILE A 219 20.25 0.82 6.31
N LYS A 220 20.04 -0.42 5.86
CA LYS A 220 20.91 -1.55 6.21
C LYS A 220 22.24 -1.55 5.47
N THR A 221 22.33 -0.85 4.34
CA THR A 221 23.58 -0.65 3.60
C THR A 221 24.51 0.38 4.27
N LEU A 222 23.97 1.28 5.10
CA LEU A 222 24.71 2.37 5.76
C LEU A 222 25.67 1.96 6.87
N VAL A 223 25.67 0.70 7.29
CA VAL A 223 26.56 0.24 8.35
C VAL A 223 28.01 0.22 7.83
N GLY A 224 28.66 1.39 7.85
CA GLY A 224 30.08 1.59 7.52
C GLY A 224 30.40 2.17 6.14
N THR A 225 29.44 2.69 5.37
CA THR A 225 29.66 3.07 3.95
C THR A 225 29.35 4.53 3.63
N THR A 226 30.22 5.20 2.87
CA THR A 226 29.98 6.55 2.33
C THR A 226 29.30 6.49 0.97
N PHE A 227 28.16 7.18 0.85
CA PHE A 227 27.37 7.29 -0.38
C PHE A 227 27.86 8.40 -1.33
N SER A 228 28.80 9.24 -0.88
CA SER A 228 29.27 10.39 -1.63
C SER A 228 29.92 10.00 -2.96
N ASN A 229 29.54 10.72 -4.03
CA ASN A 229 30.08 10.60 -5.39
C ASN A 229 29.84 9.26 -6.10
N LYS A 230 28.86 8.45 -5.65
CA LYS A 230 28.46 7.22 -6.35
C LYS A 230 27.29 7.48 -7.31
N THR A 231 27.33 6.84 -8.47
CA THR A 231 26.20 6.76 -9.41
C THR A 231 25.08 5.88 -8.83
N THR A 232 23.86 6.00 -9.36
CA THR A 232 22.71 5.17 -8.96
C THR A 232 23.01 3.68 -9.14
N GLU A 233 23.71 3.31 -10.21
CA GLU A 233 24.14 1.94 -10.48
C GLU A 233 25.15 1.44 -9.44
N GLU A 234 26.15 2.24 -9.10
CA GLU A 234 27.14 1.87 -8.06
C GLU A 234 26.49 1.71 -6.68
N LEU A 235 25.50 2.56 -6.38
CA LEU A 235 24.71 2.47 -5.16
C LEU A 235 23.86 1.20 -5.13
N GLN A 236 23.19 0.89 -6.23
CA GLN A 236 22.42 -0.34 -6.36
C GLN A 236 23.31 -1.57 -6.15
N GLN A 237 24.47 -1.61 -6.80
CA GLN A 237 25.44 -2.69 -6.62
C GLN A 237 25.92 -2.78 -5.17
N LEU A 238 26.19 -1.65 -4.51
CA LEU A 238 26.55 -1.65 -3.10
C LEU A 238 25.46 -2.24 -2.21
N ILE A 239 24.19 -1.90 -2.46
CA ILE A 239 23.03 -2.45 -1.73
C ILE A 239 22.94 -3.96 -1.92
N TYR A 240 23.15 -4.47 -3.14
CA TYR A 240 23.15 -5.92 -3.39
C TYR A 240 24.30 -6.64 -2.68
N HIS A 241 25.50 -6.06 -2.66
CA HIS A 241 26.67 -6.71 -2.07
C HIS A 241 26.76 -6.57 -0.54
N SER A 242 25.94 -5.72 0.08
CA SER A 242 25.98 -5.46 1.53
C SER A 242 25.25 -6.51 2.37
N GLY A 243 24.44 -7.37 1.76
CA GLY A 243 23.53 -8.27 2.48
C GLY A 243 22.20 -7.62 2.90
N ALA A 244 21.96 -6.35 2.52
CA ALA A 244 20.78 -5.60 2.95
C ALA A 244 19.48 -6.11 2.33
N ILE A 245 19.53 -6.59 1.08
CA ILE A 245 18.37 -7.18 0.39
C ILE A 245 17.98 -8.51 1.05
N GLU A 246 18.96 -9.34 1.37
CA GLU A 246 18.77 -10.61 2.09
C GLU A 246 18.19 -10.36 3.48
N TYR A 247 18.65 -9.32 4.18
CA TYR A 247 18.06 -8.90 5.45
C TYR A 247 16.59 -8.47 5.30
N ALA A 248 16.29 -7.64 4.30
CA ALA A 248 14.93 -7.19 4.03
C ALA A 248 14.01 -8.36 3.67
N LEU A 249 14.47 -9.28 2.82
CA LEU A 249 13.77 -10.53 2.49
C LEU A 249 13.55 -11.42 3.72
N TYR A 250 14.55 -11.53 4.60
CA TYR A 250 14.40 -12.26 5.87
C TYR A 250 13.29 -11.67 6.74
N ARG A 251 13.21 -10.33 6.84
CA ARG A 251 12.14 -9.63 7.57
C ARG A 251 10.77 -9.85 6.92
N TYR A 252 10.68 -9.70 5.60
CA TYR A 252 9.48 -10.00 4.82
C TYR A 252 8.98 -11.43 5.09
N ASN A 253 9.84 -12.44 4.95
CA ASN A 253 9.47 -13.85 5.14
C ASN A 253 9.02 -14.16 6.58
N ASN A 254 9.65 -13.56 7.58
CA ASN A 254 9.21 -13.72 8.98
C ASN A 254 7.82 -13.14 9.21
N MET A 255 7.54 -11.94 8.68
CA MET A 255 6.22 -11.31 8.78
C MET A 255 5.17 -12.09 7.98
N GLN A 256 5.51 -12.58 6.79
CA GLN A 256 4.63 -13.44 5.99
C GLN A 256 4.21 -14.69 6.77
N LYS A 257 5.16 -15.35 7.42
CA LYS A 257 4.92 -16.51 8.29
C LYS A 257 4.06 -16.14 9.50
N GLU A 258 4.28 -14.98 10.10
CA GLU A 258 3.49 -14.49 11.23
C GLU A 258 2.04 -14.19 10.82
N CYS A 259 1.81 -13.49 9.70
CA CYS A 259 0.50 -13.30 9.10
C CYS A 259 -0.21 -14.63 8.84
N PHE A 260 0.50 -15.60 8.28
CA PHE A 260 -0.05 -16.94 8.03
C PHE A 260 -0.46 -17.63 9.33
N ASN A 261 0.39 -17.60 10.37
CA ASN A 261 0.09 -18.21 11.66
C ASN A 261 -1.12 -17.52 12.33
N LEU A 262 -1.20 -16.18 12.29
CA LEU A 262 -2.34 -15.43 12.82
C LEU A 262 -3.65 -15.92 12.20
N LEU A 263 -3.70 -16.02 10.86
CA LEU A 263 -4.87 -16.52 10.14
C LEU A 263 -5.25 -17.95 10.54
N GLN A 264 -4.27 -18.85 10.71
CA GLN A 264 -4.53 -20.22 11.16
C GLN A 264 -5.11 -20.31 12.58
N THR A 265 -4.78 -19.34 13.44
CA THR A 265 -5.23 -19.33 14.84
C THR A 265 -6.56 -18.60 15.08
N HIS A 266 -7.06 -17.83 14.10
CA HIS A 266 -8.25 -16.98 14.26
C HIS A 266 -9.55 -17.78 14.41
N ASP A 267 -9.94 -18.49 13.36
CA ASP A 267 -11.15 -19.32 13.35
C ASP A 267 -11.12 -20.35 12.21
N MET A 268 -10.88 -21.61 12.58
CA MET A 268 -10.81 -22.72 11.64
C MET A 268 -12.18 -23.11 11.05
N SER A 269 -13.29 -22.61 11.60
CA SER A 269 -14.63 -22.89 11.10
C SER A 269 -14.89 -22.28 9.72
N HIS A 270 -14.03 -21.35 9.25
CA HIS A 270 -14.16 -20.64 7.98
C HIS A 270 -13.01 -20.96 7.02
N THR A 271 -12.60 -22.23 6.96
CA THR A 271 -11.37 -22.68 6.28
C THR A 271 -11.30 -22.27 4.81
N ASN A 272 -12.41 -22.34 4.07
CA ASN A 272 -12.44 -21.94 2.65
C ASN A 272 -12.17 -20.44 2.44
N ARG A 273 -12.67 -19.58 3.33
CA ARG A 273 -12.45 -18.13 3.27
C ARG A 273 -11.03 -17.78 3.66
N MET A 274 -10.50 -18.46 4.68
CA MET A 274 -9.09 -18.37 5.07
C MET A 274 -8.18 -18.75 3.89
N PHE A 275 -8.41 -19.88 3.22
CA PHE A 275 -7.61 -20.26 2.05
C PHE A 275 -7.72 -19.25 0.90
N ALA A 276 -8.92 -18.76 0.61
CA ALA A 276 -9.11 -17.75 -0.42
C ALA A 276 -8.41 -16.42 -0.09
N LEU A 277 -8.33 -16.05 1.19
CA LEU A 277 -7.59 -14.88 1.65
C LEU A 277 -6.07 -15.11 1.58
N ILE A 278 -5.58 -16.28 2.01
CA ILE A 278 -4.17 -16.67 1.92
C ILE A 278 -3.69 -16.65 0.47
N GLU A 279 -4.49 -17.19 -0.46
CA GLU A 279 -4.21 -17.16 -1.89
C GLU A 279 -4.22 -15.74 -2.43
N TYR A 280 -5.23 -14.94 -2.08
CA TYR A 280 -5.35 -13.54 -2.51
C TYR A 280 -4.17 -12.67 -2.05
N LEU A 281 -3.67 -12.89 -0.83
CA LEU A 281 -2.55 -12.14 -0.25
C LEU A 281 -1.19 -12.78 -0.51
N HIS A 282 -1.13 -13.87 -1.30
CA HIS A 282 0.09 -14.62 -1.59
C HIS A 282 0.87 -15.06 -0.34
N LEU A 283 0.17 -15.42 0.74
CA LEU A 283 0.78 -15.90 2.00
C LEU A 283 1.14 -17.40 1.95
N GLY A 284 0.74 -18.11 0.88
CA GLY A 284 0.85 -19.55 0.74
C GLY A 284 2.22 -20.07 0.29
N GLU A 285 3.15 -19.23 -0.16
CA GLU A 285 4.46 -19.66 -0.65
C GLU A 285 5.30 -20.38 0.43
N TYR A 286 5.02 -20.13 1.71
CA TYR A 286 5.58 -20.86 2.84
C TYR A 286 5.05 -22.31 2.97
N TYR A 287 3.87 -22.63 2.41
CA TYR A 287 3.27 -23.96 2.48
C TYR A 287 3.91 -24.93 1.48
N ALA A 288 4.25 -24.46 0.27
CA ALA A 288 4.92 -25.26 -0.75
C ALA A 288 6.33 -25.70 -0.34
N GLN A 289 7.04 -24.88 0.46
CA GLN A 289 8.36 -25.22 0.99
C GLN A 289 8.33 -26.25 2.14
N ARG A 290 7.15 -26.57 2.69
CA ARG A 290 6.98 -27.55 3.78
C ARG A 290 6.47 -28.91 3.33
N THR A 291 5.92 -29.03 2.12
CA THR A 291 5.44 -30.33 1.59
C THR A 291 6.51 -31.12 0.84
N ASP A 292 7.70 -30.56 0.66
CA ASP A 292 8.87 -31.20 0.04
C ASP A 292 9.99 -31.56 1.06
N CYS A 293 9.67 -31.61 2.36
CA CYS A 293 10.55 -32.15 3.41
C CYS A 293 9.97 -33.44 4.02
#